data_AF-A0A973TEF9-F1
#
_entry.id   AF-A0A973TEF9-F1
#
_cell.length_a   1.000
_cell.length_b   1.000
_cell.length_c   1.000
_cell.angle_alpha   90.00
_cell.angle_beta   90.00
_cell.angle_gamma   90.00
#
_symmetry.space_group_name_H-M   'P 1'
#
loop_
_entity.id
_entity.type
_entity.pdbx_description
1 polymer ?
#
loop_
_entity_poly.entity_id
_entity_poly.type
_entity_poly.pdbx_seq_one_letter_code
_entity_poly.pdbx_strand_id
1 'polypeptide(L)'
;MAYDLPPIAQLAHRLLVAIEQAVAAFPRRHRYGLGEELRGNARQVARLCNRAWRDRARQLHWTDQLVWAVDEVKLSLQLGKELRAFRSFGEFEVLIRLAEELGKQAGAWKRHQQHPKGQSAASRSTPQRAQTLSTRAAFASAGANP
;
A
#
# COMPACT_ATOMS: atom_id res chain seq x y z
N MET A 1 6.48 21.60 -8.53
CA MET A 1 5.59 21.95 -7.41
C MET A 1 5.33 20.68 -6.61
N ALA A 2 6.00 20.52 -5.48
CA ALA A 2 5.76 19.39 -4.57
C ALA A 2 4.52 19.72 -3.75
N TYR A 3 3.38 19.20 -4.16
CA TYR A 3 2.27 19.10 -3.23
C TYR A 3 2.65 18.04 -2.19
N ASP A 4 2.52 18.33 -0.90
CA ASP A 4 2.63 17.34 0.19
C ASP A 4 1.43 16.36 0.12
N LEU A 5 1.44 15.52 -0.91
CA LEU A 5 0.51 14.42 -1.05
C LEU A 5 1.02 13.24 -0.21
N PRO A 6 0.13 12.48 0.43
CA PRO A 6 0.52 11.21 1.04
C PRO A 6 1.11 10.28 -0.02
N PRO A 7 2.02 9.36 0.35
CA PRO A 7 2.71 8.49 -0.61
C PRO A 7 1.79 7.78 -1.60
N ILE A 8 0.63 7.30 -1.12
CA ILE A 8 -0.38 6.65 -1.96
C ILE A 8 -0.98 7.59 -3.02
N ALA A 9 -1.15 8.87 -2.71
CA ALA A 9 -1.68 9.85 -3.66
C ALA A 9 -0.63 10.27 -4.69
N GLN A 10 0.66 10.31 -4.29
CA GLN A 10 1.76 10.49 -5.23
C GLN A 10 1.84 9.31 -6.21
N LEU A 11 1.68 8.09 -5.70
CA LEU A 11 1.67 6.88 -6.52
C LEU A 11 0.47 6.84 -7.48
N ALA A 12 -0.73 7.19 -7.01
CA ALA A 12 -1.92 7.30 -7.86
C ALA A 12 -1.74 8.36 -8.97
N HIS A 13 -1.12 9.50 -8.65
CA HIS A 13 -0.81 10.52 -9.64
C HIS A 13 0.22 10.04 -10.67
N ARG A 14 1.28 9.35 -10.22
CA ARG A 14 2.29 8.75 -11.12
C ARG A 14 1.65 7.73 -12.06
N LEU A 15 0.76 6.87 -11.55
CA LEU A 15 0.01 5.92 -12.36
C LEU A 15 -0.86 6.63 -13.42
N LEU A 16 -1.58 7.69 -13.02
CA LEU A 16 -2.40 8.49 -13.94
C LEU A 16 -1.57 9.07 -15.09
N VAL A 17 -0.46 9.74 -14.77
CA VAL A 17 0.42 10.33 -15.80
C VAL A 17 0.99 9.26 -16.72
N ALA A 18 1.43 8.12 -16.17
CA ALA A 18 1.96 7.02 -16.97
C ALA A 18 0.91 6.42 -17.92
N ILE A 19 -0.34 6.26 -17.47
CA ILE A 19 -1.44 5.79 -18.31
C ILE A 19 -1.75 6.80 -19.42
N GLU A 20 -1.84 8.09 -19.12
CA GLU A 20 -2.09 9.13 -20.14
C GLU A 20 -1.01 9.12 -21.25
N GLN A 21 0.26 8.96 -20.85
CA GLN A 21 1.39 8.85 -21.78
C GLN A 21 1.31 7.58 -22.64
N ALA A 22 1.00 6.43 -22.04
CA ALA A 22 0.86 5.16 -22.77
C ALA A 22 -0.31 5.22 -23.77
N VAL A 23 -1.48 5.71 -23.35
CA VAL A 23 -2.67 5.79 -24.22
C VAL A 23 -2.46 6.80 -25.36
N ALA A 24 -1.66 7.86 -25.17
CA ALA A 24 -1.30 8.77 -26.26
C ALA A 24 -0.58 8.03 -27.41
N ALA A 25 0.15 6.95 -27.12
CA ALA A 25 0.84 6.12 -28.11
C ALA A 25 -0.04 5.00 -28.69
N PHE A 26 -1.27 4.78 -28.18
CA PHE A 26 -2.11 3.67 -28.65
C PHE A 26 -2.47 3.79 -30.13
N PRO A 27 -2.55 2.66 -30.87
CA PRO A 27 -3.13 2.62 -32.20
C PRO A 27 -4.56 3.18 -32.21
N ARG A 28 -4.94 3.90 -33.27
CA ARG A 28 -6.26 4.55 -33.41
C ARG A 28 -7.43 3.60 -33.10
N ARG A 29 -7.32 2.32 -33.50
CA ARG A 29 -8.32 1.27 -33.28
C ARG A 29 -8.71 1.06 -31.80
N HIS A 30 -7.75 1.24 -30.89
CA HIS A 30 -7.92 0.97 -29.45
C HIS A 30 -8.03 2.24 -28.61
N ARG A 31 -7.65 3.39 -29.18
CA ARG A 31 -7.53 4.66 -28.46
C ARG A 31 -8.85 5.19 -27.91
N TYR A 32 -9.95 5.01 -28.64
CA TYR A 32 -11.26 5.58 -28.28
C TYR A 32 -12.16 4.63 -27.47
N GLY A 33 -11.85 3.33 -27.48
CA GLY A 33 -12.49 2.35 -26.61
C GLY A 33 -11.66 2.19 -25.34
N LEU A 34 -10.80 1.17 -25.34
CA LEU A 34 -9.93 0.84 -24.21
C LEU A 34 -9.10 2.03 -23.71
N GLY A 35 -8.58 2.87 -24.61
CA GLY A 35 -7.77 4.02 -24.23
C GLY A 35 -8.54 5.04 -23.38
N GLU A 36 -9.79 5.34 -23.74
CA GLU A 36 -10.60 6.29 -22.97
C GLU A 36 -11.07 5.68 -21.64
N GLU A 37 -11.38 4.39 -21.63
CA GLU A 37 -11.69 3.63 -20.41
C GLU A 37 -10.51 3.65 -19.43
N LEU A 38 -9.29 3.32 -19.89
CA LEU A 38 -8.07 3.36 -19.07
C LEU A 38 -7.84 4.73 -18.45
N ARG A 39 -7.98 5.79 -19.24
CA ARG A 39 -7.88 7.17 -18.75
C ARG A 39 -8.96 7.51 -17.73
N GLY A 40 -10.19 7.09 -18.00
CA GLY A 40 -11.33 7.23 -17.09
C GLY A 40 -11.06 6.59 -15.73
N ASN A 41 -10.64 5.33 -15.74
CA ASN A 41 -10.33 4.53 -14.56
C ASN A 41 -9.14 5.13 -13.79
N ALA A 42 -8.08 5.55 -14.47
CA ALA A 42 -6.93 6.21 -13.85
C ALA A 42 -7.31 7.53 -13.16
N ARG A 43 -8.13 8.36 -13.82
CA ARG A 43 -8.65 9.60 -13.22
C ARG A 43 -9.56 9.30 -12.03
N GLN A 44 -10.35 8.23 -12.09
CA GLN A 44 -11.19 7.80 -10.98
C GLN A 44 -10.37 7.37 -9.77
N VAL A 45 -9.31 6.58 -9.97
CA VAL A 45 -8.36 6.20 -8.91
C VAL A 45 -7.76 7.44 -8.23
N ALA A 46 -7.30 8.44 -9.00
CA ALA A 46 -6.75 9.67 -8.43
C ALA A 46 -7.80 10.46 -7.62
N ARG A 47 -9.04 10.55 -8.12
CA ARG A 47 -10.15 11.21 -7.40
C ARG A 47 -10.51 10.48 -6.10
N LEU A 48 -10.64 9.16 -6.14
CA LEU A 48 -10.96 8.33 -4.97
C LEU A 48 -9.87 8.41 -3.91
N CYS A 49 -8.60 8.39 -4.31
CA CYS A 49 -7.48 8.58 -3.39
C CYS A 49 -7.54 9.94 -2.69
N ASN A 50 -7.84 11.01 -3.44
CA ASN A 50 -8.02 12.34 -2.86
C ASN A 50 -9.21 12.42 -1.89
N ARG A 51 -10.35 11.79 -2.24
CA ARG A 51 -11.53 11.71 -1.38
C ARG A 51 -11.24 10.93 -0.09
N ALA A 52 -10.59 9.77 -0.21
CA ALA A 52 -10.18 8.97 0.93
C ALA A 52 -9.26 9.75 1.88
N TRP A 53 -8.37 10.59 1.34
CA TRP A 53 -7.50 11.43 2.15
C TRP A 53 -8.23 12.57 2.87
N ARG A 54 -9.12 13.27 2.16
CA ARG A 54 -9.81 14.48 2.68
C ARG A 54 -11.02 14.16 3.56
N ASP A 55 -11.82 13.16 3.19
CA ASP A 55 -13.03 12.79 3.92
C ASP A 55 -12.74 11.67 4.91
N ARG A 56 -12.31 12.07 6.12
CA ARG A 56 -11.99 11.14 7.20
C ARG A 56 -13.20 10.38 7.72
N ALA A 57 -14.39 10.98 7.68
CA ALA A 57 -15.62 10.36 8.19
C ALA A 57 -16.05 9.16 7.33
N ARG A 58 -15.88 9.25 6.01
CA ARG A 58 -16.19 8.16 5.07
C ARG A 58 -14.95 7.51 4.48
N GLN A 59 -13.81 7.60 5.18
CA GLN A 59 -12.53 7.13 4.66
C GLN A 59 -12.57 5.64 4.27
N LEU A 60 -13.18 4.78 5.10
CA LEU A 60 -13.31 3.36 4.79
C LEU A 60 -14.11 3.12 3.49
N HIS A 61 -15.22 3.84 3.30
CA HIS A 61 -16.02 3.76 2.08
C HIS A 61 -15.20 4.16 0.85
N TRP A 62 -14.46 5.27 0.91
CA TRP A 62 -13.63 5.72 -0.20
C TRP A 62 -12.46 4.78 -0.50
N THR A 63 -11.83 4.21 0.53
CA THR A 63 -10.75 3.24 0.35
C THR A 63 -11.27 1.93 -0.25
N ASP A 64 -12.48 1.49 0.11
CA ASP A 64 -13.13 0.35 -0.54
C ASP A 64 -13.35 0.59 -2.04
N GLN A 65 -13.90 1.74 -2.39
CA GLN A 65 -14.06 2.14 -3.80
C GLN A 65 -12.72 2.24 -4.52
N LEU A 66 -11.68 2.73 -3.85
CA LEU A 66 -10.33 2.82 -4.41
C LEU A 66 -9.77 1.44 -4.78
N VAL A 67 -9.97 0.42 -3.93
CA VAL A 67 -9.53 -0.95 -4.22
C VAL A 67 -10.18 -1.47 -5.50
N TRP A 68 -11.50 -1.32 -5.63
CA TRP A 68 -12.23 -1.72 -6.85
C TRP A 68 -11.74 -0.98 -8.10
N ALA A 69 -11.57 0.34 -8.01
CA ALA A 69 -11.10 1.14 -9.14
C ALA A 69 -9.67 0.77 -9.57
N VAL A 70 -8.80 0.36 -8.63
CA VAL A 70 -7.46 -0.14 -8.97
C VAL A 70 -7.54 -1.47 -9.71
N ASP A 71 -8.45 -2.36 -9.32
CA ASP A 71 -8.65 -3.63 -10.01
C ASP A 71 -9.24 -3.44 -11.41
N GLU A 72 -10.14 -2.48 -11.61
CA GLU A 72 -10.63 -2.08 -12.94
C GLU A 72 -9.48 -1.58 -13.85
N VAL A 73 -8.54 -0.80 -13.31
CA VAL A 73 -7.33 -0.40 -14.05
C VAL A 73 -6.51 -1.64 -14.44
N LYS A 74 -6.26 -2.58 -13.53
CA LYS A 74 -5.49 -3.80 -13.83
C LYS A 74 -6.15 -4.64 -14.92
N LEU A 75 -7.48 -4.81 -14.85
CA LEU A 75 -8.25 -5.54 -15.86
C LEU A 75 -8.10 -4.89 -17.24
N SER A 76 -8.22 -3.55 -17.30
CA SER A 76 -8.04 -2.79 -18.53
C SER A 76 -6.60 -2.88 -19.08
N LEU A 77 -5.59 -2.85 -18.21
CA LEU A 77 -4.19 -3.04 -18.60
C LEU A 77 -3.95 -4.43 -19.18
N GLN A 78 -4.52 -5.47 -18.57
CA GLN A 78 -4.41 -6.84 -19.07
C GLN A 78 -5.05 -7.00 -20.45
N LEU A 79 -6.25 -6.44 -20.64
CA LEU A 79 -6.90 -6.42 -21.96
C LEU A 79 -6.04 -5.68 -23.00
N GLY A 80 -5.45 -4.53 -22.63
CA GLY A 80 -4.55 -3.80 -23.51
C GLY A 80 -3.30 -4.58 -23.92
N LYS A 81 -2.76 -5.42 -23.02
CA LYS A 81 -1.66 -6.32 -23.32
C LYS A 81 -2.07 -7.37 -24.34
N GLU A 82 -3.20 -8.04 -24.11
CA GLU A 82 -3.73 -9.08 -25.01
C GLU A 82 -4.03 -8.53 -26.41
N LEU A 83 -4.55 -7.30 -26.48
CA LEU A 83 -4.83 -6.58 -27.70
C LEU A 83 -3.59 -5.96 -28.38
N ARG A 84 -2.40 -6.13 -27.78
CA ARG A 84 -1.13 -5.53 -28.19
C ARG A 84 -1.27 -4.02 -28.45
N ALA A 85 -1.91 -3.33 -27.51
CA ALA A 85 -2.16 -1.89 -27.59
C ALA A 85 -0.96 -1.05 -27.15
N PHE A 86 -0.16 -1.57 -26.20
CA PHE A 86 1.06 -0.93 -25.71
C PHE A 86 2.20 -0.99 -26.73
N ARG A 87 3.13 -0.03 -26.65
CA ARG A 87 4.31 0.04 -27.53
C ARG A 87 5.23 -1.16 -27.36
N SER A 88 5.36 -1.65 -26.14
CA SER A 88 6.17 -2.80 -25.80
C SER A 88 5.63 -3.49 -24.56
N PHE A 89 6.08 -4.72 -24.32
CA PHE A 89 5.78 -5.44 -23.09
C PHE A 89 6.31 -4.68 -21.84
N GLY A 90 7.46 -4.01 -21.96
CA GLY A 90 8.03 -3.21 -20.87
C GLY A 90 7.16 -2.02 -20.46
N GLU A 91 6.48 -1.36 -21.41
CA GLU A 91 5.53 -0.28 -21.10
C GLU A 91 4.34 -0.82 -20.28
N PHE A 92 3.79 -1.96 -20.68
CA PHE A 92 2.76 -2.66 -19.89
C PHE A 92 3.28 -3.05 -18.49
N GLU A 93 4.49 -3.60 -18.40
CA GLU A 93 5.07 -4.07 -17.15
C GLU A 93 5.26 -2.94 -16.12
N VAL A 94 5.70 -1.76 -16.58
CA VAL A 94 5.81 -0.58 -15.72
C VAL A 94 4.44 -0.18 -15.16
N LEU A 95 3.41 -0.15 -16.02
CA LEU A 95 2.06 0.24 -15.60
C LEU A 95 1.43 -0.76 -14.64
N ILE A 96 1.54 -2.05 -14.90
CA ILE A 96 0.93 -3.08 -14.04
C ILE A 96 1.61 -3.12 -12.68
N ARG A 97 2.94 -2.94 -12.60
CA ARG A 97 3.67 -2.84 -11.32
C ARG A 97 3.25 -1.62 -10.51
N LEU A 98 3.03 -0.47 -11.16
CA LEU A 98 2.49 0.72 -10.48
C LEU A 98 1.08 0.47 -9.94
N ALA A 99 0.22 -0.20 -10.71
CA ALA A 99 -1.14 -0.55 -10.28
C ALA A 99 -1.15 -1.59 -9.14
N GLU A 100 -0.25 -2.57 -9.17
CA GLU A 100 -0.06 -3.55 -8.09
C GLU A 100 0.41 -2.89 -6.80
N GLU A 101 1.42 -2.03 -6.88
CA GLU A 101 1.93 -1.31 -5.71
C GLU A 101 0.84 -0.41 -5.10
N LEU A 102 0.05 0.26 -5.96
CA LEU A 102 -1.08 1.06 -5.51
C LEU A 102 -2.15 0.19 -4.84
N GLY A 103 -2.44 -0.98 -5.38
CA GLY A 103 -3.36 -1.94 -4.79
C GLY A 103 -2.91 -2.44 -3.42
N LYS A 104 -1.60 -2.72 -3.25
CA LYS A 104 -1.02 -3.10 -1.94
C LYS A 104 -1.20 -1.98 -0.92
N GLN A 105 -0.91 -0.74 -1.30
CA GLN A 105 -1.07 0.43 -0.41
C GLN A 105 -2.54 0.70 -0.07
N ALA A 106 -3.45 0.61 -1.05
CA ALA A 106 -4.88 0.77 -0.82
C ALA A 106 -5.43 -0.33 0.11
N GLY A 107 -5.05 -1.59 -0.11
CA GLY A 107 -5.45 -2.71 0.74
C GLY A 107 -4.88 -2.64 2.16
N ALA A 108 -3.61 -2.21 2.32
CA ALA A 108 -3.03 -1.95 3.63
C ALA A 108 -3.76 -0.82 4.36
N TRP A 109 -4.10 0.26 3.65
CA TRP A 109 -4.86 1.36 4.21
C TRP A 109 -6.26 0.91 4.66
N LYS A 110 -6.97 0.12 3.85
CA LYS A 110 -8.27 -0.47 4.20
C LYS A 110 -8.19 -1.30 5.49
N ARG A 111 -7.22 -2.21 5.58
CA ARG A 111 -7.02 -3.08 6.76
C ARG A 111 -6.73 -2.29 8.04
N HIS A 112 -5.91 -1.24 7.94
CA HIS A 112 -5.61 -0.38 9.08
C HIS A 112 -6.86 0.35 9.62
N GLN A 113 -7.82 0.68 8.75
CA GLN A 113 -9.09 1.30 9.14
C GLN A 113 -10.09 0.29 9.73
N GLN A 114 -10.05 -0.97 9.29
CA GLN A 114 -10.95 -2.03 9.78
C GLN A 114 -10.51 -2.60 11.14
N HIS A 115 -9.22 -2.60 11.43
CA HIS A 115 -8.66 -3.05 12.70
C HIS A 115 -7.88 -1.96 13.43
N PRO A 116 -8.52 -0.88 13.92
CA PRO A 116 -7.85 0.15 14.70
C PRO A 116 -7.36 -0.34 16.07
N LYS A 117 -7.77 -1.54 16.52
CA LYS A 117 -7.35 -2.16 17.80
C LYS A 117 -6.90 -3.60 17.56
N GLY A 118 -5.61 -3.88 17.81
CA GLY A 118 -5.13 -5.26 17.79
C GLY A 118 -3.62 -5.49 17.91
N GLN A 119 -2.77 -4.45 17.88
CA GLN A 119 -1.31 -4.62 17.99
C GLN A 119 -0.71 -3.68 19.02
N SER A 120 -1.15 -3.79 20.28
CA SER A 120 -0.45 -3.29 21.49
C SER A 120 -1.09 -3.87 22.75
N ALA A 121 -1.09 -5.19 22.88
CA ALA A 121 -1.40 -5.86 24.16
C ALA A 121 -0.51 -7.08 24.43
N ALA A 122 0.19 -7.61 23.41
CA ALA A 122 0.97 -8.85 23.53
C ALA A 122 2.50 -8.66 23.66
N SER A 123 2.98 -7.44 23.98
CA SER A 123 4.42 -7.17 24.16
C SER A 123 4.74 -6.38 25.44
N ARG A 124 4.03 -6.68 26.53
CA ARG A 124 4.48 -6.40 27.90
C ARG A 124 4.59 -7.70 28.69
N SER A 125 5.21 -8.73 28.11
CA SER A 125 5.88 -9.74 28.92
C SER A 125 7.20 -9.15 29.37
N THR A 126 7.20 -8.56 30.57
CA THR A 126 8.41 -8.22 31.33
C THR A 126 9.43 -9.36 31.19
N PRO A 127 10.66 -9.13 30.71
CA PRO A 127 11.69 -10.13 30.84
C PRO A 127 12.00 -10.21 32.34
N GLN A 128 11.44 -11.23 32.99
CA GLN A 128 11.83 -11.64 34.34
C GLN A 128 13.28 -12.08 34.25
N ARG A 129 14.18 -11.10 34.45
CA ARG A 129 15.62 -11.26 34.43
C ARG A 129 15.96 -12.36 35.43
N ALA A 130 16.44 -13.48 34.90
CA ALA A 130 16.96 -14.59 35.68
C ALA A 130 18.02 -14.04 36.67
N GLN A 131 17.66 -13.97 37.95
CA GLN A 131 18.63 -13.81 39.03
C GLN A 131 19.26 -15.17 39.29
N THR A 132 20.07 -15.62 38.34
CA THR A 132 21.11 -16.62 38.60
C THR A 132 22.39 -15.87 38.91
N LEU A 133 22.65 -15.65 40.19
CA LEU A 133 23.99 -15.38 40.72
C LEU A 133 24.16 -16.18 42.01
N SER A 134 24.58 -17.44 41.83
CA SER A 134 25.38 -18.14 42.82
C SER A 134 26.69 -17.38 43.03
N THR A 135 27.13 -17.22 44.27
CA THR A 135 28.38 -17.83 44.80
C THR A 135 28.96 -17.05 46.00
N ARG A 136 29.28 -17.82 47.06
CA ARG A 136 30.23 -17.60 48.17
C ARG A 136 29.83 -16.73 49.36
N ALA A 137 29.56 -17.42 50.47
CA ALA A 137 30.36 -17.27 51.68
C ALA A 137 30.45 -18.63 52.40
N ALA A 138 31.56 -19.34 52.19
CA ALA A 138 32.07 -20.31 53.15
C ALA A 138 32.98 -19.52 54.10
N PHE A 139 32.82 -19.68 55.42
CA PHE A 139 33.88 -20.11 56.33
C PHE A 139 33.36 -20.16 57.78
N ALA A 140 33.26 -21.40 58.26
CA ALA A 140 33.70 -21.88 59.56
C ALA A 140 33.43 -21.04 60.82
N SER A 141 32.51 -21.58 61.62
CA SER A 141 32.53 -21.58 63.08
C SER A 141 33.92 -21.85 63.67
N ALA A 142 34.45 -20.91 64.45
CA ALA A 142 35.41 -21.18 65.53
C ALA A 142 35.41 -20.03 66.54
N GLY A 143 35.14 -20.33 67.82
CA GLY A 143 35.55 -19.51 68.95
C GLY A 143 34.44 -18.82 69.76
N ALA A 144 33.84 -19.56 70.70
CA ALA A 144 33.51 -19.03 72.04
C ALA A 144 34.83 -18.65 72.76
N ASN A 145 34.95 -17.77 73.75
CA ASN A 145 34.05 -17.16 74.76
C ASN A 145 34.81 -15.92 75.35
N PRO A 146 34.27 -15.15 76.33
CA PRO A 146 34.90 -13.96 76.91
C PRO A 146 36.04 -14.24 77.91
#